data_AF-A0A9Q9M4V0-F1
#
_entry.id   AF-A0A9Q9M4V0-F1
#
_cell.length_a   1.000
_cell.length_b   1.000
_cell.length_c   1.000
_cell.angle_alpha   90.00
_cell.angle_beta   90.00
_cell.angle_gamma   90.00
#
_symmetry.space_group_name_H-M   'P 1'
#
loop_
_entity.id
_entity.type
_entity.pdbx_description
1 polymer ?
#
loop_
_entity_poly.entity_id
_entity_poly.type
_entity_poly.pdbx_seq_one_letter_code
_entity_poly.pdbx_strand_id
1 'polypeptide(L)'
;MPTLVVPEVLQIGESLNMSGFADAIGLDVSWPVEVNQNDEMSVTGLVRWARAYLNAGELLHFAERHHEPEFYPGPVMQTIGLATELTLKTMLRGGGKSPKAVRTYSHNTYKAYYDARSYFDEVKFINLHFSNTSHLSVPEEVRIRLTSRGETDIEHRWRVYFDHLRVLDTVYDRPYRTRYVTPGSVVLPETEVILVGTKLLLTAMEERLAD
;
A
#
# COMPACT_ATOMS: atom_id res chain seq x y z
N MET A 1 -13.62 1.14 10.48
CA MET A 1 -12.68 0.77 9.40
C MET A 1 -13.20 1.36 8.10
N PRO A 2 -12.37 2.07 7.33
CA PRO A 2 -12.78 2.60 6.02
C PRO A 2 -13.08 1.43 5.08
N THR A 3 -14.31 1.40 4.59
CA THR A 3 -14.74 0.49 3.52
C THR A 3 -14.26 1.05 2.20
N LEU A 4 -13.55 0.23 1.41
CA LEU A 4 -13.13 0.66 0.08
C LEU A 4 -14.36 0.86 -0.81
N VAL A 5 -14.36 1.93 -1.58
CA VAL A 5 -15.41 2.28 -2.52
C VAL A 5 -14.81 2.36 -3.91
N VAL A 6 -15.45 1.70 -4.86
CA VAL A 6 -15.22 1.93 -6.28
C VAL A 6 -16.16 3.07 -6.68
N PRO A 7 -15.65 4.28 -6.99
CA PRO A 7 -16.52 5.43 -7.28
C PRO A 7 -17.36 5.16 -8.54
N GLU A 8 -18.67 5.41 -8.47
CA GLU A 8 -19.50 5.53 -9.67
C GLU A 8 -19.04 6.77 -10.45
N VAL A 9 -18.30 6.58 -11.55
CA VAL A 9 -18.02 7.69 -12.45
C VAL A 9 -19.30 7.99 -13.23
N LEU A 10 -19.87 9.20 -13.07
CA LEU A 10 -20.94 9.72 -13.92
C LEU A 10 -20.45 9.75 -15.38
N GLN A 11 -20.75 8.71 -16.15
CA GLN A 11 -20.60 8.71 -17.60
C GLN A 11 -21.97 8.75 -18.27
N ILE A 12 -22.16 9.81 -19.04
CA ILE A 12 -23.24 9.93 -20.02
C ILE A 12 -23.01 8.83 -21.05
N GLY A 13 -23.87 7.80 -21.00
CA GLY A 13 -24.13 6.91 -22.12
C GLY A 13 -23.02 5.92 -22.47
N GLU A 14 -22.75 4.95 -21.59
CA GLU A 14 -22.57 3.54 -21.92
C GLU A 14 -22.31 2.77 -20.62
N SER A 15 -23.17 1.79 -20.32
CA SER A 15 -23.13 1.01 -19.08
C SER A 15 -21.95 0.04 -19.09
N LEU A 16 -20.76 0.51 -18.71
CA LEU A 16 -19.68 -0.35 -18.23
C LEU A 16 -20.02 -0.76 -16.79
N ASN A 17 -20.55 -1.97 -16.65
CA ASN A 17 -20.69 -2.65 -15.37
C ASN A 17 -19.28 -2.71 -14.73
N MET A 18 -19.03 -2.00 -13.63
CA MET A 18 -17.71 -1.98 -13.01
C MET A 18 -17.39 -3.36 -12.41
N SER A 19 -16.56 -4.11 -13.11
CA SER A 19 -16.12 -5.46 -12.80
C SER A 19 -14.97 -5.45 -11.77
N GLY A 20 -15.31 -5.28 -10.48
CA GLY A 20 -14.36 -5.52 -9.37
C GLY A 20 -13.17 -4.53 -9.25
N PHE A 21 -12.42 -4.67 -8.17
CA PHE A 21 -11.15 -3.97 -7.94
C PHE A 21 -10.06 -4.35 -8.95
N ALA A 22 -10.04 -5.59 -9.45
CA ALA A 22 -9.11 -6.03 -10.49
C ALA A 22 -9.17 -5.12 -11.74
N ASP A 23 -10.36 -4.85 -12.26
CA ASP A 23 -10.50 -3.97 -13.43
C ASP A 23 -10.42 -2.50 -13.06
N ALA A 24 -10.83 -2.13 -11.84
CA ALA A 24 -10.75 -0.75 -11.34
C ALA A 24 -9.30 -0.25 -11.25
N ILE A 25 -8.33 -1.12 -10.90
CA ILE A 25 -6.89 -0.78 -10.95
C ILE A 25 -6.24 -1.12 -12.31
N GLY A 26 -6.97 -1.76 -13.22
CA GLY A 26 -6.43 -2.27 -14.48
C GLY A 26 -5.35 -3.33 -14.28
N LEU A 27 -5.60 -4.31 -13.40
CA LEU A 27 -4.68 -5.43 -13.15
C LEU A 27 -4.45 -6.22 -14.44
N ASP A 28 -3.19 -6.43 -14.80
CA ASP A 28 -2.80 -7.16 -16.01
C ASP A 28 -3.54 -8.50 -16.09
N VAL A 29 -4.23 -8.74 -17.20
CA VAL A 29 -5.04 -9.95 -17.44
C VAL A 29 -4.21 -11.24 -17.39
N SER A 30 -2.90 -11.15 -17.66
CA SER A 30 -1.97 -12.28 -17.56
C SER A 30 -1.51 -12.57 -16.14
N TRP A 31 -1.83 -11.72 -15.17
CA TRP A 31 -1.55 -11.95 -13.76
C TRP A 31 -2.63 -12.88 -13.14
N PRO A 32 -2.26 -13.94 -12.41
CA PRO A 32 -0.91 -14.46 -12.24
C PRO A 32 -0.46 -15.34 -13.43
N VAL A 33 0.80 -15.21 -13.83
CA VAL A 33 1.39 -15.94 -14.97
C VAL A 33 1.48 -17.46 -14.71
N GLU A 34 1.54 -17.89 -13.44
CA GLU A 34 1.62 -19.30 -13.07
C GLU A 34 0.64 -19.64 -11.94
N VAL A 35 -0.30 -20.55 -12.21
CA VAL A 35 -1.38 -20.94 -11.28
C VAL A 35 -0.97 -22.12 -10.37
N ASN A 36 -0.04 -22.98 -10.81
CA ASN A 36 0.31 -24.22 -10.11
C ASN A 36 1.74 -24.20 -9.57
N GLN A 37 1.93 -23.62 -8.39
CA GLN A 37 3.16 -23.75 -7.62
C GLN A 37 2.85 -24.49 -6.32
N ASN A 38 3.31 -25.75 -6.21
CA ASN A 38 3.29 -26.54 -4.97
C ASN A 38 4.37 -26.09 -3.96
N ASP A 39 4.89 -24.87 -4.11
CA ASP A 39 5.90 -24.30 -3.21
C ASP A 39 5.23 -23.59 -2.02
N GLU A 40 5.90 -23.59 -0.86
CA GLU A 40 5.50 -22.78 0.32
C GLU A 40 5.33 -21.28 0.01
N MET A 41 5.87 -20.81 -1.12
CA MET A 41 5.77 -19.43 -1.63
C MET A 41 4.89 -19.31 -2.89
N SER A 42 3.79 -20.05 -2.96
CA SER A 42 2.77 -19.85 -4.00
C SER A 42 2.15 -18.45 -3.91
N VAL A 43 1.65 -17.93 -5.05
CA VAL A 43 0.98 -16.61 -5.10
C VAL A 43 -0.20 -16.57 -4.12
N THR A 44 -1.03 -17.60 -4.11
CA THR A 44 -2.17 -17.73 -3.17
C THR A 44 -1.71 -17.74 -1.71
N GLY A 45 -0.61 -18.45 -1.40
CA GLY A 45 -0.03 -18.45 -0.06
C GLY A 45 0.43 -17.06 0.37
N LEU A 46 1.13 -16.34 -0.51
CA LEU A 46 1.59 -14.98 -0.25
C LEU A 46 0.44 -13.97 -0.08
N VAL A 47 -0.63 -14.09 -0.88
CA VAL A 47 -1.87 -13.30 -0.71
C VAL A 47 -2.44 -13.52 0.69
N ARG A 48 -2.57 -14.77 1.13
CA ARG A 48 -3.11 -15.09 2.47
C ARG A 48 -2.25 -14.49 3.60
N TRP A 49 -0.93 -14.55 3.48
CA TRP A 49 -0.03 -13.90 4.43
C TRP A 49 -0.15 -12.38 4.42
N ALA A 50 -0.15 -11.76 3.23
CA ALA A 50 -0.34 -10.32 3.09
C ALA A 50 -1.66 -9.86 3.72
N ARG A 51 -2.75 -10.61 3.51
CA ARG A 51 -4.06 -10.34 4.12
C ARG A 51 -4.04 -10.45 5.63
N ALA A 52 -3.40 -11.48 6.18
CA ALA A 52 -3.29 -11.65 7.62
C ALA A 52 -2.56 -10.45 8.27
N TYR A 53 -1.45 -10.00 7.67
CA TYR A 53 -0.72 -8.83 8.15
C TYR A 53 -1.50 -7.52 7.94
N LEU A 54 -2.22 -7.38 6.83
CA LEU A 54 -3.07 -6.20 6.60
C LEU A 54 -4.16 -6.09 7.65
N ASN A 55 -4.88 -7.19 7.91
CA ASN A 55 -5.93 -7.23 8.95
C ASN A 55 -5.34 -6.91 10.33
N ALA A 56 -4.17 -7.46 10.66
CA ALA A 56 -3.48 -7.13 11.91
C ALA A 56 -3.09 -5.65 11.97
N GLY A 57 -2.60 -5.08 10.86
CA GLY A 57 -2.23 -3.67 10.75
C GLY A 57 -3.43 -2.74 10.93
N GLU A 58 -4.58 -3.06 10.34
CA GLU A 58 -5.83 -2.34 10.55
C GLU A 58 -6.27 -2.39 12.01
N LEU A 59 -6.26 -3.58 12.64
CA LEU A 59 -6.60 -3.73 14.05
C LEU A 59 -5.69 -2.90 14.97
N LEU A 60 -4.38 -2.91 14.71
CA LEU A 60 -3.42 -2.13 15.50
C LEU A 60 -3.58 -0.62 15.28
N HIS A 61 -3.81 -0.19 14.04
CA HIS A 61 -3.98 1.22 13.70
C HIS A 61 -5.23 1.82 14.33
N PHE A 62 -6.34 1.07 14.37
CA PHE A 62 -7.61 1.52 14.94
C PHE A 62 -7.78 1.14 16.42
N ALA A 63 -6.80 0.49 17.05
CA ALA A 63 -6.86 0.17 18.48
C ALA A 63 -6.71 1.43 19.32
N GLU A 64 -7.41 1.55 20.45
CA GLU A 64 -7.39 2.73 21.34
C GLU A 64 -5.97 3.16 21.81
N ARG A 65 -4.99 2.24 21.79
CA ARG A 65 -3.58 2.51 22.16
C ARG A 65 -2.72 3.13 21.05
N HIS A 66 -3.30 3.44 19.88
CA HIS A 66 -2.56 4.03 18.75
C HIS A 66 -1.95 5.42 19.03
N HIS A 67 -2.32 6.06 20.15
CA HIS A 67 -1.74 7.33 20.60
C HIS A 67 -0.45 7.17 21.42
N GLU A 68 -0.07 5.96 21.83
CA GLU A 68 1.19 5.73 22.53
C GLU A 68 2.37 5.94 21.56
N PRO A 69 3.29 6.89 21.84
CA PRO A 69 4.39 7.25 20.95
C PRO A 69 5.33 6.10 20.60
N GLU A 70 5.38 5.04 21.39
CA GLU A 70 6.17 3.84 21.14
C GLU A 70 5.41 2.80 20.32
N PHE A 71 4.09 2.75 20.48
CA PHE A 71 3.21 1.76 19.88
C PHE A 71 2.97 2.04 18.39
N TYR A 72 2.69 3.30 18.05
CA TYR A 72 2.41 3.68 16.68
C TYR A 72 3.62 3.50 15.76
N PRO A 73 4.79 4.11 16.02
CA PRO A 73 5.91 3.95 15.12
C PRO A 73 6.50 2.54 15.25
N GLY A 74 6.30 1.80 16.35
CA GLY A 74 6.77 0.42 16.50
C GLY A 74 5.79 -0.59 15.87
N PRO A 75 4.96 -1.27 16.69
CA PRO A 75 3.99 -2.28 16.26
C PRO A 75 3.13 -1.92 15.03
N VAL A 76 2.57 -0.70 14.96
CA VAL A 76 1.67 -0.32 13.85
C VAL A 76 2.47 -0.24 12.54
N MET A 77 3.55 0.55 12.50
CA MET A 77 4.37 0.69 11.28
C MET A 77 4.99 -0.62 10.83
N GLN A 78 5.48 -1.45 11.75
CA GLN A 78 6.13 -2.72 11.39
C GLN A 78 5.13 -3.66 10.72
N THR A 79 3.93 -3.78 11.29
CA THR A 79 2.87 -4.64 10.75
C THR A 79 2.39 -4.16 9.38
N ILE A 80 2.14 -2.86 9.23
CA ILE A 80 1.70 -2.27 7.95
C ILE A 80 2.80 -2.34 6.89
N GLY A 81 4.04 -2.10 7.28
CA GLY A 81 5.18 -2.22 6.38
C GLY A 81 5.32 -3.64 5.84
N LEU A 82 5.16 -4.64 6.69
CA LEU A 82 5.19 -6.04 6.27
C LEU A 82 3.98 -6.43 5.40
N ALA A 83 2.78 -5.95 5.72
CA ALA A 83 1.60 -6.13 4.86
C ALA A 83 1.82 -5.56 3.45
N THR A 84 2.39 -4.35 3.38
CA THR A 84 2.69 -3.64 2.14
C THR A 84 3.79 -4.35 1.35
N GLU A 85 4.87 -4.72 2.01
CA GLU A 85 5.96 -5.51 1.42
C GLU A 85 5.47 -6.81 0.81
N LEU A 86 4.70 -7.60 1.57
CA LEU A 86 4.16 -8.87 1.10
C LEU A 86 3.20 -8.68 -0.06
N THR A 87 2.34 -7.66 -0.02
CA THR A 87 1.42 -7.33 -1.13
C THR A 87 2.19 -7.04 -2.42
N LEU A 88 3.20 -6.18 -2.36
CA LEU A 88 4.01 -5.83 -3.53
C LEU A 88 4.84 -7.02 -4.03
N LYS A 89 5.42 -7.81 -3.13
CA LYS A 89 6.13 -9.04 -3.48
C LYS A 89 5.22 -10.08 -4.12
N THR A 90 3.96 -10.15 -3.70
CA THR A 90 2.95 -11.02 -4.29
C THR A 90 2.62 -10.59 -5.71
N MET A 91 2.42 -9.29 -5.93
CA MET A 91 2.23 -8.72 -7.27
C MET A 91 3.40 -9.10 -8.20
N LEU A 92 4.64 -8.89 -7.74
CA LEU A 92 5.85 -9.26 -8.48
C LEU A 92 5.95 -10.77 -8.75
N ARG A 93 5.59 -11.60 -7.76
CA ARG A 93 5.63 -13.06 -7.88
C ARG A 93 4.60 -13.56 -8.90
N GLY A 94 3.38 -13.04 -8.85
CA GLY A 94 2.34 -13.37 -9.82
C GLY A 94 2.65 -12.86 -11.22
N GLY A 95 3.42 -11.78 -11.35
CA GLY A 95 4.00 -11.34 -12.63
C GLY A 95 5.14 -12.21 -13.18
N GLY A 96 5.45 -13.34 -12.54
CA GLY A 96 6.47 -14.30 -13.00
C GLY A 96 7.86 -14.10 -12.41
N LYS A 97 8.08 -13.17 -11.47
CA LYS A 97 9.40 -13.07 -10.80
C LYS A 97 9.67 -14.31 -9.96
N SER A 98 10.89 -14.83 -10.03
CA SER A 98 11.32 -15.99 -9.23
C SER A 98 11.36 -15.65 -7.73
N PRO A 99 11.22 -16.65 -6.82
CA PRO A 99 11.33 -16.41 -5.38
C PRO A 99 12.68 -15.76 -4.99
N LYS A 100 13.76 -16.15 -5.68
CA LYS A 100 15.09 -15.57 -5.49
C LYS A 100 15.11 -14.08 -5.83
N ALA A 101 14.49 -13.67 -6.95
CA ALA A 101 14.40 -12.27 -7.34
C ALA A 101 13.55 -11.46 -6.35
N VAL A 102 12.41 -12.00 -5.92
CA VAL A 102 11.50 -11.35 -4.95
C VAL A 102 12.17 -11.13 -3.58
N ARG A 103 13.07 -12.03 -3.15
CA ARG A 103 13.83 -11.85 -1.90
C ARG A 103 14.80 -10.67 -1.95
N THR A 104 15.29 -10.26 -3.13
CA THR A 104 16.26 -9.16 -3.25
C THR A 104 15.69 -7.79 -2.88
N TYR A 105 14.36 -7.64 -2.84
CA TYR A 105 13.73 -6.41 -2.40
C TYR A 105 13.87 -6.20 -0.89
N SER A 106 14.11 -7.26 -0.10
CA SER A 106 14.18 -7.19 1.37
C SER A 106 13.03 -6.31 1.90
N HIS A 107 13.33 -5.21 2.60
CA HIS A 107 12.37 -4.28 3.17
C HIS A 107 12.23 -2.96 2.36
N ASN A 108 12.49 -3.00 1.06
CA ASN A 108 12.41 -1.82 0.18
C ASN A 108 11.08 -1.84 -0.58
N THR A 109 10.03 -1.29 0.04
CA THR A 109 8.68 -1.22 -0.51
C THR A 109 8.61 -0.26 -1.68
N TYR A 110 9.36 0.84 -1.68
CA TYR A 110 9.35 1.80 -2.78
C TYR A 110 9.86 1.16 -4.08
N LYS A 111 10.98 0.43 -4.03
CA LYS A 111 11.52 -0.29 -5.19
C LYS A 111 10.60 -1.44 -5.61
N ALA A 112 9.99 -2.14 -4.65
CA ALA A 112 9.03 -3.19 -4.97
C ALA A 112 7.81 -2.62 -5.72
N TYR A 113 7.28 -1.48 -5.30
CA TYR A 113 6.20 -0.76 -5.98
C TYR A 113 6.60 -0.30 -7.39
N TYR A 114 7.78 0.33 -7.51
CA TYR A 114 8.27 0.83 -8.79
C TYR A 114 8.37 -0.26 -9.86
N ASP A 115 8.71 -1.48 -9.46
CA ASP A 115 8.75 -2.63 -10.36
C ASP A 115 7.35 -3.27 -10.54
N ALA A 116 6.52 -3.29 -9.49
CA ALA A 116 5.20 -3.90 -9.49
C ALA A 116 4.17 -3.12 -10.33
N ARG A 117 4.35 -1.80 -10.50
CA ARG A 117 3.49 -0.96 -11.34
C ARG A 117 3.45 -1.34 -12.82
N SER A 118 4.30 -2.27 -13.25
CA SER A 118 4.22 -2.86 -14.59
C SER A 118 3.08 -3.87 -14.75
N TYR A 119 2.44 -4.29 -13.66
CA TYR A 119 1.37 -5.29 -13.65
C TYR A 119 -0.04 -4.70 -13.40
N PHE A 120 -0.16 -3.38 -13.36
CA PHE A 120 -1.45 -2.69 -13.26
C PHE A 120 -1.37 -1.30 -13.91
N ASP A 121 -2.51 -0.67 -14.16
CA ASP A 121 -2.56 0.70 -14.66
C ASP A 121 -2.32 1.67 -13.49
N GLU A 122 -1.09 2.22 -13.40
CA GLU A 122 -0.68 3.13 -12.32
C GLU A 122 -1.59 4.36 -12.23
N VAL A 123 -2.09 4.88 -13.35
CA VAL A 123 -2.98 6.05 -13.36
C VAL A 123 -4.33 5.70 -12.76
N LYS A 124 -4.92 4.56 -13.16
CA LYS A 124 -6.18 4.08 -12.58
C LYS A 124 -6.05 3.79 -11.09
N PHE A 125 -4.98 3.10 -10.68
CA PHE A 125 -4.69 2.84 -9.27
C PHE A 125 -4.60 4.13 -8.45
N ILE A 126 -3.83 5.12 -8.91
CA ILE A 126 -3.65 6.39 -8.21
C ILE A 126 -4.97 7.16 -8.11
N ASN A 127 -5.78 7.21 -9.17
CA ASN A 127 -7.09 7.86 -9.14
C ASN A 127 -8.06 7.19 -8.15
N LEU A 128 -8.07 5.85 -8.13
CA LEU A 128 -8.89 5.08 -7.19
C LEU A 128 -8.42 5.29 -5.75
N HIS A 129 -7.10 5.31 -5.54
CA HIS A 129 -6.48 5.57 -4.24
C HIS A 129 -6.80 6.98 -3.72
N PHE A 130 -6.71 8.02 -4.55
CA PHE A 130 -7.11 9.37 -4.18
C PHE A 130 -8.59 9.45 -3.80
N SER A 131 -9.45 8.77 -4.55
CA SER A 131 -10.89 8.74 -4.24
C SER A 131 -11.16 8.12 -2.87
N ASN A 132 -10.46 7.03 -2.53
CA ASN A 132 -10.56 6.32 -1.26
C ASN A 132 -9.80 6.98 -0.09
N THR A 133 -9.09 8.08 -0.33
CA THR A 133 -8.38 8.87 0.71
C THR A 133 -8.85 10.33 0.76
N SER A 134 -9.92 10.66 0.04
CA SER A 134 -10.45 12.02 -0.09
C SER A 134 -10.98 12.58 1.23
N HIS A 135 -11.43 11.72 2.16
CA HIS A 135 -11.92 12.10 3.48
C HIS A 135 -10.81 12.51 4.46
N LEU A 136 -9.55 12.18 4.15
CA LEU A 136 -8.43 12.48 5.03
C LEU A 136 -8.05 13.95 4.96
N SER A 137 -7.80 14.58 6.10
CA SER A 137 -7.29 15.95 6.17
C SER A 137 -5.78 15.99 6.30
N VAL A 138 -5.10 16.88 5.57
CA VAL A 138 -3.65 17.08 5.72
C VAL A 138 -3.34 17.61 7.13
N PRO A 139 -2.48 16.93 7.93
CA PRO A 139 -2.06 17.42 9.24
C PRO A 139 -1.35 18.77 9.14
N GLU A 140 -1.52 19.63 10.14
CA GLU A 140 -0.99 21.00 10.08
C GLU A 140 0.54 21.03 10.00
N GLU A 141 1.24 20.12 10.68
CA GLU A 141 2.70 20.02 10.60
C GLU A 141 3.16 19.67 9.17
N VAL A 142 2.39 18.85 8.47
CA VAL A 142 2.65 18.52 7.06
C VAL A 142 2.39 19.72 6.17
N ARG A 143 1.29 20.45 6.40
CA ARG A 143 0.93 21.66 5.67
C ARG A 143 2.04 22.71 5.79
N ILE A 144 2.47 23.04 7.01
CA ILE A 144 3.58 23.99 7.26
C ILE A 144 4.86 23.54 6.56
N ARG A 145 5.20 22.24 6.65
CA ARG A 145 6.41 21.69 6.02
C ARG A 145 6.38 21.73 4.51
N LEU A 146 5.23 21.50 3.88
CA LEU A 146 5.09 21.53 2.42
C LEU A 146 5.02 22.97 1.90
N THR A 147 4.30 23.86 2.58
CA THR A 147 4.28 25.30 2.27
C THR A 147 5.68 25.90 2.31
N SER A 148 6.48 25.58 3.34
CA SER A 148 7.87 26.07 3.46
C SER A 148 8.81 25.54 2.39
N ARG A 149 8.44 24.46 1.69
CA ARG A 149 9.15 23.92 0.52
C ARG A 149 8.65 24.48 -0.82
N GLY A 150 7.66 25.36 -0.79
CA GLY A 150 7.06 25.95 -2.00
C GLY A 150 6.06 25.05 -2.71
N GLU A 151 5.53 24.02 -2.05
CA GLU A 151 4.48 23.17 -2.61
C GLU A 151 3.17 23.96 -2.74
N THR A 152 2.56 23.91 -3.92
CA THR A 152 1.31 24.63 -4.23
C THR A 152 0.08 23.74 -4.09
N ASP A 153 0.21 22.43 -4.31
CA ASP A 153 -0.88 21.46 -4.19
C ASP A 153 -0.62 20.46 -3.06
N ILE A 154 -0.69 20.97 -1.84
CA ILE A 154 -0.38 20.23 -0.60
C ILE A 154 -1.34 19.04 -0.42
N GLU A 155 -2.62 19.24 -0.72
CA GLU A 155 -3.68 18.25 -0.56
C GLU A 155 -3.41 17.04 -1.46
N HIS A 156 -3.08 17.27 -2.73
CA HIS A 156 -2.72 16.19 -3.64
C HIS A 156 -1.37 15.58 -3.27
N ARG A 157 -0.34 16.41 -3.07
CA ARG A 157 1.04 15.97 -2.79
C ARG A 157 1.13 15.07 -1.57
N TRP A 158 0.39 15.39 -0.51
CA TRP A 158 0.40 14.59 0.71
C TRP A 158 -0.25 13.23 0.54
N ARG A 159 -1.27 13.07 -0.31
CA ARG A 159 -1.98 11.79 -0.48
C ARG A 159 -1.27 10.80 -1.42
N VAL A 160 -0.17 11.20 -2.06
CA VAL A 160 0.56 10.36 -3.02
C VAL A 160 1.11 9.08 -2.36
N TYR A 161 0.52 7.93 -2.70
CA TYR A 161 0.85 6.62 -2.11
C TYR A 161 2.36 6.29 -2.13
N PHE A 162 3.02 6.45 -3.28
CA PHE A 162 4.43 6.05 -3.41
C PHE A 162 5.40 6.92 -2.61
N ASP A 163 5.03 8.16 -2.25
CA ASP A 163 5.86 8.99 -1.38
C ASP A 163 5.83 8.48 0.07
N HIS A 164 4.68 7.95 0.51
CA HIS A 164 4.58 7.29 1.81
C HIS A 164 5.40 6.01 1.86
N LEU A 165 5.53 5.27 0.75
CA LEU A 165 6.43 4.12 0.69
C LEU A 165 7.90 4.51 0.90
N ARG A 166 8.33 5.66 0.36
CA ARG A 166 9.70 6.17 0.59
C ARG A 166 9.94 6.47 2.07
N VAL A 167 8.96 7.06 2.75
CA VAL A 167 9.07 7.34 4.20
C VAL A 167 9.02 6.03 5.00
N LEU A 168 8.10 5.13 4.64
CA LEU A 168 7.95 3.81 5.24
C LEU A 168 9.28 3.05 5.28
N ASP A 169 9.99 2.97 4.14
CA ASP A 169 11.29 2.29 4.01
C ASP A 169 12.37 2.81 4.99
N THR A 170 12.21 4.04 5.51
CA THR A 170 13.15 4.59 6.51
C THR A 170 12.83 4.17 7.95
N VAL A 171 11.63 3.67 8.22
CA VAL A 171 11.11 3.48 9.58
C VAL A 171 10.65 2.06 9.94
N TYR A 172 10.19 1.23 9.00
CA TYR A 172 9.52 -0.04 9.36
C TYR A 172 10.45 -1.24 9.57
N ASP A 173 11.60 -1.31 8.89
CA ASP A 173 12.66 -2.32 9.11
C ASP A 173 13.60 -1.93 10.27
N ARG A 174 13.47 -0.70 10.78
CA ARG A 174 14.36 -0.15 11.81
C ARG A 174 13.60 0.36 13.04
N PRO A 175 12.73 -0.44 13.68
CA PRO A 175 11.99 0.05 14.84
C PRO A 175 12.91 0.54 15.99
N TYR A 176 14.19 0.09 16.03
CA TYR A 176 15.10 0.38 17.15
C TYR A 176 16.45 1.05 16.81
N ARG A 177 16.96 0.99 15.57
CA ARG A 177 18.36 1.41 15.30
C ARG A 177 18.57 2.91 15.12
N THR A 178 17.58 3.64 14.64
CA THR A 178 17.68 5.08 14.33
C THR A 178 16.94 5.97 15.33
N ARG A 179 15.91 5.46 16.03
CA ARG A 179 15.06 6.26 16.92
C ARG A 179 15.70 6.70 18.22
N TYR A 180 16.67 5.93 18.72
CA TYR A 180 17.40 6.25 19.95
C TYR A 180 18.76 6.89 19.72
N VAL A 181 19.21 6.98 18.45
CA VAL A 181 20.60 7.31 18.12
C VAL A 181 20.72 8.56 17.24
N THR A 182 19.67 8.93 16.50
CA THR A 182 19.70 10.09 15.60
C THR A 182 18.90 11.25 16.19
N PRO A 183 19.53 12.39 16.55
CA PRO A 183 18.81 13.59 16.96
C PRO A 183 17.99 14.14 15.78
N GLY A 184 16.73 14.50 16.02
CA GLY A 184 15.88 15.17 15.04
C GLY A 184 14.41 14.77 15.10
N SER A 185 13.57 15.47 14.33
CA SER A 185 12.16 15.15 14.17
C SER A 185 11.99 13.82 13.42
N VAL A 186 11.28 12.86 14.01
CA VAL A 186 10.89 11.62 13.34
C VAL A 186 9.80 11.93 12.32
N VAL A 187 10.01 11.56 11.06
CA VAL A 187 9.00 11.65 10.01
C VAL A 187 8.41 10.26 9.79
N LEU A 188 7.10 10.13 10.00
CA LEU A 188 6.35 8.91 9.77
C LEU A 188 5.48 9.07 8.51
N PRO A 189 5.21 7.98 7.78
CA PRO A 189 4.22 8.03 6.71
C PRO A 189 2.81 8.18 7.30
N GLU A 190 1.86 8.58 6.46
CA GLU A 190 0.45 8.51 6.81
C GLU A 190 -0.02 7.06 6.66
N THR A 191 -0.42 6.47 7.79
CA THR A 191 -0.77 5.06 7.86
C THR A 191 -1.98 4.73 7.00
N GLU A 192 -3.02 5.55 7.10
CA GLU A 192 -4.27 5.26 6.39
C GLU A 192 -4.07 5.35 4.88
N VAL A 193 -3.21 6.26 4.41
CA VAL A 193 -2.81 6.35 3.01
C VAL A 193 -2.14 5.05 2.53
N ILE A 194 -1.22 4.48 3.32
CA ILE A 194 -0.58 3.20 2.99
C ILE A 194 -1.59 2.05 3.03
N LEU A 195 -2.39 1.96 4.10
CA LEU A 195 -3.39 0.90 4.27
C LEU A 195 -4.34 0.84 3.09
N VAL A 196 -4.89 1.98 2.66
CA VAL A 196 -5.82 2.04 1.52
C VAL A 196 -5.15 1.54 0.24
N GLY A 197 -3.94 2.00 -0.08
CA GLY A 197 -3.24 1.56 -1.29
C GLY A 197 -2.89 0.07 -1.28
N THR A 198 -2.40 -0.43 -0.15
CA THR A 198 -2.09 -1.85 0.05
C THR A 198 -3.36 -2.70 -0.05
N LYS A 199 -4.47 -2.25 0.52
CA LYS A 199 -5.76 -2.95 0.46
C LYS A 199 -6.33 -3.00 -0.95
N LEU A 200 -6.28 -1.91 -1.71
CA LEU A 200 -6.71 -1.88 -3.12
C LEU A 200 -5.95 -2.90 -3.98
N LEU A 201 -4.62 -2.90 -3.88
CA LEU A 201 -3.78 -3.85 -4.63
C LEU A 201 -4.06 -5.29 -4.21
N LEU A 202 -4.18 -5.56 -2.90
CA LEU A 202 -4.40 -6.91 -2.39
C LEU A 202 -5.79 -7.43 -2.74
N THR A 203 -6.83 -6.61 -2.65
CA THR A 203 -8.21 -6.99 -3.02
C THR A 203 -8.31 -7.29 -4.51
N ALA A 204 -7.68 -6.48 -5.38
CA ALA A 204 -7.63 -6.76 -6.81
C ALA A 204 -6.98 -8.12 -7.13
N MET A 205 -5.88 -8.46 -6.44
CA MET A 205 -5.23 -9.76 -6.58
C MET A 205 -6.09 -10.92 -6.05
N GLU A 206 -6.83 -10.72 -4.96
CA GLU A 206 -7.74 -11.72 -4.40
C GLU A 206 -8.91 -12.04 -5.32
N GLU A 207 -9.55 -11.01 -5.88
CA GLU A 207 -10.64 -11.19 -6.85
C GLU A 207 -10.17 -12.02 -8.04
N ARG A 208 -9.03 -11.68 -8.63
CA ARG A 208 -8.45 -12.42 -9.76
C ARG A 208 -8.13 -13.88 -9.45
N LEU A 209 -7.85 -14.22 -8.19
CA LEU A 209 -7.57 -15.61 -7.77
C LEU A 209 -8.84 -16.38 -7.38
N ALA A 210 -9.96 -15.68 -7.17
CA ALA A 210 -11.25 -16.27 -6.85
C ALA A 210 -12.08 -16.60 -8.10
N ASP A 211 -11.84 -15.88 -9.19
CA ASP A 211 -12.36 -16.15 -10.55
C ASP A 211 -11.70 -17.38 -11.20
#